data_AF-A0A3D2AWD8-F1
#
_entry.id   AF-A0A3D2AWD8-F1
#
_cell.length_a   1.000
_cell.length_b   1.000
_cell.length_c   1.000
_cell.angle_alpha   90.00
_cell.angle_beta   90.00
_cell.angle_gamma   90.00
#
_symmetry.space_group_name_H-M   'P 1'
#
loop_
_entity.id
_entity.type
_entity.pdbx_description
1 polymer ?
#
loop_
_entity_poly.entity_id
_entity_poly.type
_entity_poly.pdbx_seq_one_letter_code
_entity_poly.pdbx_strand_id
1 'polypeptide(L)' 'GWCWRRVADILRSKGHQVFTPTLTGCGERSHLMNASINLDTHITDVVNVIKWEELSDVVLCGHSSGGWVISGVV' A
#
# COMPACT_ATOMS: atom_id res chain seq x y z
N GLY A 1 -0.56 0.92 -7.29
CA GLY A 1 -0.33 2.25 -6.72
C GLY A 1 0.32 3.10 -7.77
N TRP A 2 -0.44 4.02 -8.38
CA TRP A 2 -0.02 4.81 -9.54
C TRP A 2 1.32 5.55 -9.31
N CYS A 3 1.53 6.11 -8.13
CA CYS A 3 2.76 6.85 -7.77
C CYS A 3 4.01 5.95 -7.64
N TRP A 4 3.84 4.64 -7.41
CA TRP A 4 4.95 3.71 -7.24
C TRP A 4 5.37 2.98 -8.52
N ARG A 5 4.70 3.23 -9.66
CA ARG A 5 4.89 2.48 -10.92
C ARG A 5 6.36 2.35 -11.30
N ARG A 6 7.08 3.48 -11.39
CA ARG A 6 8.50 3.49 -11.76
C ARG A 6 9.39 2.68 -10.80
N VAL A 7 9.16 2.79 -9.49
CA VAL A 7 9.96 2.06 -8.48
C VAL A 7 9.64 0.57 -8.53
N ALA A 8 8.36 0.22 -8.66
CA ALA A 8 7.93 -1.16 -8.79
C ALA A 8 8.51 -1.83 -10.05
N ASP A 9 8.53 -1.13 -11.18
CA ASP A 9 9.11 -1.66 -12.43
C ASP A 9 10.61 -1.95 -12.26
N ILE A 10 11.37 -1.06 -11.61
CA ILE A 10 12.81 -1.26 -11.34
C ILE A 10 13.04 -2.45 -10.38
N LEU A 11 12.24 -2.60 -9.34
CA LEU A 11 12.39 -3.69 -8.38
C LEU A 11 11.99 -5.04 -9.00
N ARG A 12 10.91 -5.06 -9.78
CA ARG A 12 10.48 -6.24 -10.53
C ARG A 12 11.51 -6.66 -11.58
N SER A 13 12.15 -5.70 -12.27
CA SER A 13 13.22 -6.03 -13.22
C SER A 13 14.46 -6.62 -12.54
N LYS A 14 14.61 -6.46 -11.22
CA LYS A 14 15.66 -7.09 -10.41
C LYS A 14 15.23 -8.44 -9.79
N GLY A 15 14.04 -8.94 -10.13
CA GLY A 15 13.54 -10.23 -9.66
C GLY A 15 12.76 -10.17 -8.34
N HIS A 16 12.47 -8.98 -7.81
CA HIS A 16 11.63 -8.86 -6.62
C HIS A 16 10.14 -8.96 -6.96
N GLN A 17 9.36 -9.63 -6.11
CA GLN A 17 7.92 -9.50 -6.12
C GLN A 17 7.53 -8.18 -5.44
N VAL A 18 6.69 -7.37 -6.10
CA VAL A 18 6.36 -6.03 -5.61
C VAL A 18 4.87 -5.79 -5.70
N PHE A 19 4.27 -5.47 -4.55
CA PHE A 19 2.90 -5.02 -4.41
C PHE A 19 2.88 -3.52 -4.16
N THR A 20 1.94 -2.82 -4.79
CA THR A 20 1.77 -1.37 -4.59
C THR A 20 0.28 -1.10 -4.38
N PRO A 21 -0.29 -1.36 -3.19
CA PRO A 21 -1.70 -1.07 -2.98
C PRO A 21 -1.96 0.43 -3.14
N THR A 22 -3.09 0.76 -3.75
CA THR A 22 -3.62 2.12 -3.72
C THR A 22 -4.54 2.21 -2.51
N LEU A 23 -4.30 3.19 -1.64
CA LEU A 23 -5.11 3.40 -0.44
C LEU A 23 -6.50 3.94 -0.81
N THR A 24 -7.48 3.63 0.02
CA THR A 24 -8.86 4.09 -0.11
C THR A 24 -8.92 5.63 -0.14
N GLY A 25 -9.64 6.18 -1.13
CA GLY A 25 -9.70 7.61 -1.40
C GLY A 25 -8.57 8.16 -2.27
N CYS A 26 -7.60 7.35 -2.71
CA CYS A 26 -6.49 7.80 -3.56
C CYS A 26 -6.53 7.19 -4.97
N GLY A 27 -5.93 7.87 -5.96
CA GLY A 27 -5.70 7.31 -7.30
C GLY A 27 -6.98 6.79 -7.97
N GLU A 28 -6.95 5.55 -8.47
CA GLU A 28 -8.11 4.87 -9.06
C GLU A 28 -9.24 4.61 -8.05
N ARG A 29 -8.95 4.64 -6.75
CA ARG A 29 -9.92 4.55 -5.64
C ARG A 29 -10.40 5.91 -5.14
N SER A 30 -10.13 6.99 -5.86
CA SER A 30 -10.57 8.36 -5.51
C SER A 30 -12.09 8.49 -5.40
N HIS A 31 -12.84 7.69 -6.16
CA HIS A 31 -14.31 7.62 -6.07
C HIS A 31 -14.84 7.13 -4.71
N LEU A 32 -13.99 6.54 -3.86
CA LEU A 32 -14.34 6.11 -2.50
C LEU A 32 -14.08 7.21 -1.44
N MET A 33 -13.54 8.36 -1.84
CA MET A 33 -13.19 9.45 -0.93
C MET A 33 -14.42 9.93 -0.15
N ASN A 34 -14.31 9.93 1.18
CA ASN A 34 -15.34 10.43 2.08
C ASN A 34 -14.75 10.79 3.46
N ALA A 35 -15.54 11.46 4.30
CA ALA A 35 -15.08 11.99 5.60
C ALA A 35 -14.77 10.94 6.67
N SER A 36 -15.14 9.66 6.48
CA SER A 36 -14.85 8.60 7.44
C SER A 36 -13.47 7.95 7.25
N ILE A 37 -12.76 8.28 6.17
CA ILE A 37 -11.42 7.72 5.91
C ILE A 37 -10.45 8.26 6.96
N ASN A 38 -9.74 7.34 7.61
CA ASN A 38 -8.77 7.63 8.65
C ASN A 38 -7.54 6.72 8.53
N LEU A 39 -6.62 6.82 9.49
CA LEU A 39 -5.39 6.03 9.49
C LEU A 39 -5.67 4.52 9.52
N ASP A 40 -6.63 4.06 10.33
CA ASP A 40 -7.01 2.64 10.42
C ASP A 40 -7.54 2.09 9.09
N THR A 41 -8.26 2.93 8.32
CA THR A 41 -8.72 2.57 6.97
C THR A 41 -7.52 2.24 6.07
N HIS A 42 -6.50 3.10 6.08
CA HIS A 42 -5.29 2.92 5.27
C HIS A 42 -4.40 1.79 5.77
N ILE A 43 -4.30 1.57 7.09
CA ILE A 43 -3.63 0.39 7.67
C ILE A 43 -4.34 -0.88 7.17
N THR A 44 -5.67 -0.91 7.25
CA THR A 44 -6.48 -2.04 6.82
C THR A 44 -6.31 -2.34 5.33
N ASP A 45 -6.18 -1.31 4.48
CA ASP A 45 -5.89 -1.51 3.05
C ASP A 45 -4.57 -2.28 2.84
N VAL A 46 -3.53 -1.98 3.62
CA VAL A 46 -2.22 -2.67 3.52
C VAL A 46 -2.28 -4.07 4.13
N VAL A 47 -2.87 -4.22 5.32
CA VAL A 47 -3.05 -5.52 5.99
C VAL A 47 -3.82 -6.49 5.09
N ASN A 48 -4.87 -6.03 4.42
CA ASN A 48 -5.65 -6.86 3.51
C ASN A 48 -4.84 -7.35 2.31
N VAL A 49 -3.91 -6.55 1.78
CA VAL A 49 -3.03 -7.01 0.69
C VAL A 49 -2.12 -8.12 1.19
N ILE A 50 -1.49 -7.96 2.37
CA ILE A 50 -0.64 -8.99 2.96
C ILE A 50 -1.45 -10.29 3.18
N LYS A 51 -2.64 -10.17 3.78
CA LYS A 51 -3.50 -11.31 4.09
C LYS A 51 -3.98 -12.05 2.85
N TRP A 52 -4.54 -11.33 1.88
CA TRP A 52 -5.22 -11.96 0.74
C TRP A 52 -4.28 -12.36 -0.40
N GLU A 53 -3.08 -11.79 -0.45
CA GLU A 53 -1.99 -12.25 -1.33
C GLU A 53 -1.09 -13.29 -0.63
N GLU A 54 -1.47 -13.73 0.59
CA GLU A 54 -0.77 -14.74 1.39
C GLU A 54 0.73 -14.44 1.62
N LEU A 55 1.05 -13.16 1.83
CA LEU A 55 2.43 -12.70 1.95
C LEU A 55 2.97 -12.94 3.36
N SER A 56 4.22 -13.39 3.43
CA SER A 56 5.01 -13.52 4.65
C SER A 56 6.44 -13.04 4.38
N ASP A 57 7.15 -12.63 5.43
CA ASP A 57 8.52 -12.06 5.34
C ASP A 57 8.64 -10.92 4.31
N VAL A 58 7.85 -9.86 4.52
CA VAL A 58 7.75 -8.73 3.60
C VAL A 58 8.54 -7.51 4.07
N VAL A 59 9.02 -6.71 3.11
CA VAL A 59 9.55 -5.37 3.37
C VAL A 59 8.47 -4.33 3.09
N LEU A 60 8.09 -3.56 4.11
CA LEU A 60 7.17 -2.44 3.96
C LEU A 60 7.93 -1.15 3.64
N CYS A 61 7.51 -0.45 2.58
CA CYS A 61 8.07 0.83 2.16
C CYS A 61 7.00 1.92 2.17
N GLY A 62 7.09 2.84 3.14
CA GLY A 62 6.18 3.97 3.31
C GLY A 62 6.88 5.29 3.01
N HIS A 63 6.26 6.15 2.20
CA HIS A 63 6.75 7.51 1.93
C HIS A 63 5.85 8.54 2.61
N SER A 64 6.44 9.52 3.31
CA SER A 64 5.71 10.57 4.02
C SER A 64 4.66 9.99 4.98
N SER A 65 3.38 10.41 4.90
CA SER A 65 2.28 9.86 5.71
C SER A 65 2.10 8.35 5.54
N GLY A 66 2.56 7.76 4.42
CA GLY A 66 2.61 6.31 4.25
C GLY A 66 3.52 5.61 5.28
N GLY A 67 4.47 6.33 5.88
CA GLY A 67 5.26 5.85 7.02
C GLY A 67 4.41 5.55 8.25
N TRP A 68 3.46 6.43 8.58
CA TRP A 68 2.52 6.19 9.69
C TRP A 68 1.61 5.00 9.42
N VAL A 69 1.17 4.82 8.17
CA VAL A 69 0.36 3.67 7.76
C VAL A 69 1.14 2.37 7.98
N ILE A 70 2.36 2.24 7.46
CA ILE A 70 3.12 0.99 7.59
C ILE A 70 3.57 0.69 9.02
N SER A 71 3.73 1.71 9.87
CA SER A 71 4.04 1.51 11.29
C SER A 71 2.90 0.89 12.10
N GLY A 72 1.65 1.01 11.61
CA GLY A 72 0.48 0.39 12.24
C GLY A 72 0.13 -1.00 11.71
N VAL A 73 0.87 -1.52 10.72
CA VAL A 73 0.68 -2.87 10.20
C VAL A 73 1.24 -3.86 11.22
N VAL A 74 0.36 -4.70 11.77
CA VAL A 74 0.66 -5.74 12.77
C VAL A 74 0.14 -7.10 12.33
#